data_AF-A0A3N5L470-F1
#
_entry.id   AF-A0A3N5L470-F1
#
_cell.length_a   1.000
_cell.length_b   1.000
_cell.length_c   1.000
_cell.angle_alpha   90.00
_cell.angle_beta   90.00
_cell.angle_gamma   90.00
#
_symmetry.space_group_name_H-M   'P 1'
#
loop_
_entity.id
_entity.type
_entity.pdbx_description
1 polymer ?
#
loop_
_entity_poly.entity_id
_entity_poly.type
_entity_poly.pdbx_seq_one_letter_code
_entity_poly.pdbx_strand_id
1 'polypeptide(L)' 'MKIFSKLRFFFCKSLSVRDSPIVILTKSSDTKEFLSIDEAVKELESDPDISKEKIEKLKESIEMLKNKRRIKIKNGNLIN' A
#
# COMPACT_ATOMS: atom_id res chain seq x y z
N MET A 1 -34.15 -9.67 -20.17
CA MET A 1 -32.94 -9.39 -20.99
C MET A 1 -31.72 -9.37 -20.08
N LYS A 2 -30.75 -10.26 -20.33
CA LYS A 2 -29.52 -10.46 -19.53
C LYS A 2 -28.41 -9.60 -20.13
N ILE A 3 -27.88 -8.59 -19.41
CA ILE A 3 -26.75 -7.77 -19.91
C ILE A 3 -25.62 -7.50 -18.89
N PHE A 4 -25.76 -7.94 -17.63
CA PHE A 4 -24.69 -7.76 -16.63
C PHE A 4 -23.68 -8.92 -16.55
N SER A 5 -23.17 -9.42 -17.68
CA SER A 5 -22.22 -10.54 -17.67
C SER A 5 -20.91 -10.31 -18.44
N LYS A 6 -20.51 -9.04 -18.68
CA LYS A 6 -19.27 -8.74 -19.43
C LYS A 6 -18.21 -7.88 -18.73
N LEU A 7 -18.37 -7.54 -17.45
CA LEU A 7 -17.33 -6.79 -16.70
C LEU A 7 -16.38 -7.68 -15.86
N ARG A 8 -16.32 -8.98 -16.14
CA ARG A 8 -15.49 -9.93 -15.37
C ARG A 8 -14.20 -10.35 -16.06
N PHE A 9 -13.70 -9.55 -17.01
CA PHE A 9 -12.55 -9.92 -17.84
C PHE A 9 -11.27 -9.11 -17.59
N PHE A 10 -11.28 -8.10 -16.69
CA PHE A 10 -10.09 -7.25 -16.47
C PHE A 10 -9.23 -7.61 -15.25
N PHE A 11 -9.61 -8.61 -14.44
CA PHE A 11 -8.85 -8.99 -13.24
C PHE A 11 -8.09 -10.32 -13.35
N CYS A 12 -7.99 -10.92 -14.55
CA CYS A 12 -7.16 -12.09 -14.79
C CYS A 12 -6.22 -11.87 -15.98
N LYS A 13 -5.18 -11.07 -15.77
CA LYS A 13 -3.89 -11.29 -16.42
C LYS A 13 -2.84 -11.34 -15.32
N SER A 14 -2.19 -12.49 -15.19
CA SER A 14 -1.01 -12.70 -14.36
C SER A 14 0.09 -11.75 -14.83
N LEU A 15 0.19 -10.58 -14.20
CA LEU A 15 1.33 -9.70 -14.41
C LEU A 15 2.49 -10.29 -13.61
N SER A 16 3.54 -10.68 -14.34
CA SER A 16 4.85 -11.02 -13.78
C SER A 16 5.27 -9.93 -12.81
N VAL A 17 5.16 -10.20 -11.51
CA VAL A 17 5.63 -9.34 -10.43
C VAL A 17 7.15 -9.41 -10.46
N ARG A 18 7.80 -8.48 -11.17
CA ARG A 18 9.22 -8.22 -10.95
C ARG A 18 9.44 -6.82 -10.41
N ASP A 19 8.79 -5.79 -10.97
CA ASP A 19 8.96 -4.41 -10.48
C ASP A 19 7.67 -3.60 -10.73
N SER A 20 6.63 -3.80 -9.94
CA SER A 20 5.46 -2.91 -9.98
C SER A 20 5.55 -1.90 -8.83
N PRO A 21 5.64 -0.59 -9.12
CA PRO A 21 5.77 0.43 -8.10
C PRO A 21 4.51 0.51 -7.24
N ILE A 22 4.68 0.81 -5.96
CA ILE A 22 3.59 1.04 -5.02
C ILE A 22 3.07 2.45 -5.25
N VAL A 23 1.84 2.58 -5.75
CA VAL A 23 1.18 3.87 -5.96
C VAL A 23 0.34 4.23 -4.75
N ILE A 24 0.72 5.29 -4.02
CA ILE A 24 -0.05 5.87 -2.92
C ILE A 24 -0.89 7.02 -3.49
N LEU A 25 -2.21 6.83 -3.60
CA LEU A 25 -3.14 7.85 -4.11
C LEU A 25 -3.61 8.76 -2.96
N THR A 26 -3.17 10.01 -2.95
CA THR A 26 -3.73 11.07 -2.10
C THR A 26 -4.84 11.82 -2.86
N LYS A 27 -5.72 12.53 -2.13
CA LYS A 27 -6.90 13.22 -2.70
C LYS A 27 -6.54 14.49 -3.50
N SER A 28 -5.28 14.91 -3.47
CA SER A 28 -4.71 15.98 -4.29
C SER A 28 -4.05 15.38 -5.54
N SER A 29 -4.13 16.09 -6.66
CA SER A 29 -3.61 15.70 -7.98
C SER A 29 -2.09 15.49 -8.08
N ASP A 30 -1.36 15.58 -6.96
CA ASP A 30 0.10 15.49 -6.90
C ASP A 30 0.51 14.09 -6.44
N THR A 31 0.31 13.10 -7.32
CA THR A 31 0.84 11.75 -7.12
C THR A 31 2.36 11.80 -7.17
N LYS A 32 3.03 11.58 -6.04
CA LYS A 32 4.47 11.35 -5.96
C LYS A 32 4.76 9.86 -6.08
N GLU A 33 5.68 9.50 -6.95
CA GLU A 33 6.19 8.14 -7.10
C GLU A 33 7.46 7.98 -6.27
N PHE A 34 7.58 6.85 -5.56
CA PHE A 34 8.75 6.52 -4.74
C PHE A 34 9.31 5.17 -5.18
N LEU A 35 10.64 5.04 -5.16
CA LEU A 35 11.33 3.81 -5.55
C LEU A 35 11.25 2.73 -4.46
N SER A 36 11.04 3.15 -3.21
CA SER A 36 10.95 2.24 -2.07
C SER A 36 10.01 2.75 -0.99
N ILE A 37 9.52 1.83 -0.15
CA ILE A 37 8.72 2.17 1.03
C ILE A 37 9.54 3.03 2.00
N ASP A 38 10.83 2.75 2.15
CA ASP A 38 11.70 3.48 3.09
C ASP A 38 11.90 4.95 2.65
N GLU A 39 11.92 5.22 1.33
CA GLU A 39 11.94 6.58 0.78
C GLU A 39 10.63 7.32 1.06
N ALA A 40 9.48 6.67 0.84
CA ALA A 40 8.18 7.25 1.15
C ALA A 40 8.03 7.56 2.66
N VAL A 41 8.54 6.70 3.54
CA VAL A 41 8.51 6.94 5.00
C VAL A 41 9.37 8.13 5.39
N LYS A 42 10.54 8.34 4.78
CA LYS A 42 11.40 9.50 5.06
C LYS A 42 10.76 10.83 4.67
N GLU A 43 10.02 10.86 3.56
CA GLU A 43 9.23 12.02 3.17
C GLU A 43 8.17 12.33 4.24
N LEU A 44 7.44 11.30 4.70
CA LEU A 44 6.43 11.44 5.77
C LEU A 44 7.04 11.86 7.11
N GLU A 45 8.28 11.49 7.41
CA GLU A 45 9.03 11.95 8.59
C GLU A 45 9.39 13.42 8.57
N SER A 46 9.56 13.96 7.37
CA SER A 46 9.93 15.36 7.16
C SER A 46 8.69 16.28 7.20
N ASP A 47 7.49 15.70 7.16
CA ASP A 47 6.22 16.43 7.17
C ASP A 47 5.84 16.86 8.60
N PRO A 48 5.75 18.17 8.89
CA PRO A 48 5.39 18.68 10.21
C PRO A 48 3.93 18.41 10.60
N ASP A 49 3.05 18.10 9.64
CA ASP A 49 1.63 17.84 9.91
C ASP A 49 1.37 16.40 10.39
N ILE A 50 2.36 15.52 10.28
CA ILE A 50 2.26 14.12 10.66
C ILE A 50 2.87 13.92 12.06
N SER A 51 2.08 13.37 12.98
CA SER A 51 2.58 13.07 14.32
C SER A 51 3.61 11.93 14.28
N LYS A 52 4.70 12.09 15.04
CA LYS A 52 5.77 11.09 15.19
C LYS A 52 5.24 9.71 15.59
N GLU A 53 4.24 9.67 16.48
CA GLU A 53 3.60 8.42 16.93
C GLU A 53 2.94 7.64 15.79
N LYS A 54 2.33 8.32 14.80
CA LYS A 54 1.74 7.65 13.63
C LYS A 54 2.82 7.05 12.74
N ILE A 55 3.96 7.72 12.63
CA ILE A 55 5.09 7.26 11.82
C ILE A 55 5.74 6.03 12.47
N GLU A 56 5.92 6.03 13.79
CA GLU A 56 6.44 4.88 14.52
C GLU A 56 5.56 3.64 14.33
N LYS A 57 4.22 3.77 14.50
CA LYS A 57 3.27 2.67 14.24
C LYS A 57 3.33 2.16 12.80
N LEU A 58 3.53 3.06 11.83
CA LEU A 58 3.69 2.70 10.43
C LEU A 58 4.97 1.89 10.22
N LYS A 59 6.10 2.31 10.81
CA LYS A 59 7.37 1.58 10.74
C LYS A 59 7.28 0.19 11.35
N GLU A 60 6.71 0.05 12.54
CA GLU A 60 6.48 -1.25 13.18
C GLU A 60 5.63 -2.16 12.29
N SER A 61 4.55 -1.61 11.71
CA SER A 61 3.70 -2.36 10.79
C SER A 61 4.47 -2.83 9.55
N ILE A 62 5.29 -1.97 8.95
CA ILE A 62 6.12 -2.33 7.79
C ILE A 62 7.15 -3.41 8.16
N GLU A 63 7.81 -3.30 9.31
CA GLU A 63 8.78 -4.29 9.77
C GLU A 63 8.12 -5.66 10.02
N MET A 64 6.95 -5.67 10.66
CA MET A 64 6.15 -6.89 10.82
C MET A 64 5.77 -7.52 9.48
N LEU A 65 5.49 -6.71 8.46
CA LEU A 65 5.16 -7.18 7.10
C LEU A 65 6.40 -7.73 6.38
N LYS A 66 7.55 -7.06 6.46
CA LYS A 66 8.82 -7.50 5.84
C LYS A 66 9.24 -8.88 6.35
N ASN A 67 9.00 -9.17 7.63
CA ASN A 67 9.45 -10.42 8.26
C ASN A 67 8.47 -11.60 8.11
N LYS A 68 7.25 -11.39 7.60
CA LYS A 68 6.20 -12.42 7.52
C LYS A 68 6.04 -13.02 6.13
N ARG A 69 6.01 -14.35 6.05
CA ARG A 69 5.63 -15.08 4.82
C ARG A 69 4.12 -15.11 4.57
N ARG A 70 3.29 -14.87 5.59
CA ARG A 70 1.83 -14.83 5.52
C ARG A 70 1.30 -13.75 6.45
N ILE A 71 0.32 -13.00 5.95
CA ILE A 71 -0.31 -11.89 6.66
C ILE A 71 -1.81 -12.16 6.72
N LYS A 72 -2.42 -11.96 7.88
CA LYS A 72 -3.87 -12.02 8.06
C LYS A 72 -4.36 -10.62 8.42
N ILE A 73 -5.44 -10.20 7.78
CA ILE A 73 -6.04 -8.88 7.99
C ILE A 73 -7.50 -9.08 8.37
N LYS A 74 -7.93 -8.42 9.46
CA LYS A 74 -9.33 -8.41 9.91
C LYS A 74 -9.73 -6.98 10.25
N ASN A 75 -10.79 -6.48 9.63
CA ASN A 75 -11.30 -5.11 9.83
C ASN A 75 -10.21 -4.03 9.65
N GLY A 76 -9.37 -4.15 8.62
CA GLY A 76 -8.28 -3.21 8.35
C GLY A 76 -7.08 -3.29 9.32
N ASN A 77 -7.10 -4.22 10.28
CA ASN A 77 -6.00 -4.41 11.23
C ASN A 77 -5.22 -5.69 10.91
N LEU A 78 -3.90 -5.61 11.12
CA LEU A 78 -3.01 -6.77 11.06
C LEU A 78 -3.26 -7.67 12.27
N ILE A 79 -3.49 -8.95 12.02
CA ILE A 79 -3.66 -9.98 13.05
C ILE A 79 -2.65 -11.11 12.84
N ASN A 80 -2.23 -11.77 13.92
CA ASN A 80 -1.33 -12.94 13.88
C ASN A 80 -2.04 -14.21 13.39
#